data_AF-A0A1B9DDX9-F1
#
_entry.id   AF-A0A1B9DDX9-F1
#
_cell.length_a   1.000
_cell.length_b   1.000
_cell.length_c   1.000
_cell.angle_alpha   90.00
_cell.angle_beta   90.00
_cell.angle_gamma   90.00
#
_symmetry.space_group_name_H-M   'P 1'
#
loop_
_entity.id
_entity.type
_entity.pdbx_description
1 polymer ?
#
loop_
_entity_poly.entity_id
_entity_poly.type
_entity_poly.pdbx_seq_one_letter_code
_entity_poly.pdbx_strand_id
1 'polypeptide(L)'
;MSIGVTVIIGLIVVAGLVMLGIVAFNSLRTLDVKAQEALGGIDVQLTRRADLVPNLVNTVKGYAAHEKSVFEEVTAARAGVAQAAASASVDEKAQAQGRLDRAIANVLAVAENYPDLKASTNFLQLQEQLGDTENQLAFARQYYNDATASLNQRVVTIPWMFFAGLAGVRQRPFYQAPEGQQAPPPVQF
;
A
#
# COMPACT_ATOMS: atom_id res chain seq x y z
N MET A 1 36.80 -11.43 -46.04
CA MET A 1 36.58 -12.01 -44.69
C MET A 1 36.26 -13.49 -44.88
N SER A 2 36.99 -14.42 -44.27
CA SER A 2 36.76 -15.85 -44.47
C SER A 2 35.43 -16.27 -43.83
N ILE A 3 34.76 -17.28 -44.42
CA ILE A 3 33.47 -17.81 -43.94
C ILE A 3 33.50 -18.12 -42.43
N GLY A 4 34.63 -18.66 -41.94
CA GLY A 4 34.84 -18.93 -40.51
C GLY A 4 34.74 -17.70 -39.61
N VAL A 5 35.26 -16.55 -40.04
CA VAL A 5 35.18 -15.30 -39.26
C VAL A 5 33.73 -14.81 -39.16
N THR A 6 32.96 -14.86 -40.25
CA THR A 6 31.54 -14.48 -40.26
C THR A 6 30.71 -15.36 -39.32
N VAL A 7 30.97 -16.68 -39.32
CA VAL A 7 30.28 -17.64 -38.43
C VAL A 7 30.59 -17.36 -36.96
N ILE A 8 31.85 -17.10 -36.62
CA ILE A 8 32.26 -16.76 -35.25
C ILE A 8 31.58 -15.48 -34.76
N ILE A 9 31.56 -14.43 -35.59
CA ILE A 9 30.87 -13.18 -35.26
C ILE A 9 29.37 -13.43 -35.01
N GLY A 10 28.72 -14.24 -35.85
CA GLY A 10 27.31 -14.60 -35.68
C GLY A 10 27.04 -15.30 -34.35
N LEU A 11 27.88 -16.28 -33.98
CA LEU A 11 27.76 -16.99 -32.70
C LEU A 11 27.94 -16.07 -31.49
N ILE A 12 28.90 -15.14 -31.55
CA ILE A 12 29.13 -14.16 -30.46
C ILE A 12 27.91 -13.26 -30.30
N VAL A 13 27.32 -12.78 -31.40
CA VAL A 13 26.10 -11.95 -31.34
C VAL A 13 24.93 -12.72 -30.75
N VAL A 14 24.70 -13.97 -31.17
CA VAL A 14 23.63 -14.81 -30.62
C VAL A 14 23.85 -15.09 -29.13
N ALA A 15 25.07 -15.44 -28.72
CA ALA A 15 25.41 -15.65 -27.31
C ALA A 15 25.16 -14.39 -26.46
N GLY A 16 25.52 -13.21 -27.00
CA GLY A 16 25.24 -11.93 -26.36
C GLY A 16 23.75 -11.65 -26.18
N LEU A 17 22.93 -11.93 -27.20
CA LEU A 17 21.47 -11.77 -27.12
C LEU A 17 20.82 -12.72 -26.11
N VAL A 18 21.29 -13.97 -26.05
CA VAL A 18 20.80 -14.95 -25.06
C VAL A 18 21.15 -14.49 -23.64
N MET A 19 22.40 -14.07 -23.41
CA MET A 19 22.83 -13.56 -22.11
C MET A 19 22.00 -12.33 -21.69
N LEU A 20 21.78 -11.38 -22.63
CA LEU A 20 20.94 -10.22 -22.39
C LEU A 20 19.51 -10.62 -22.00
N GLY A 21 18.93 -11.61 -22.68
CA GLY A 21 17.60 -12.12 -22.36
C GLY A 21 17.50 -12.71 -20.96
N ILE A 22 18.49 -13.49 -20.53
CA ILE A 22 18.54 -14.07 -19.17
C ILE A 22 18.62 -12.95 -18.12
N VAL A 23 19.50 -11.97 -18.32
CA VAL A 23 19.64 -10.82 -17.40
C VAL A 23 18.34 -10.01 -17.35
N ALA A 24 17.72 -9.77 -18.50
CA ALA A 24 16.47 -9.02 -18.61
C ALA A 24 15.31 -9.71 -17.89
N PHE A 25 15.13 -11.00 -18.14
CA PHE A 25 14.08 -11.79 -17.52
C PHE A 25 14.19 -11.80 -16.00
N ASN A 26 15.39 -12.09 -15.47
CA ASN A 26 15.63 -12.10 -14.04
C ASN A 26 15.43 -10.71 -13.43
N SER A 27 15.99 -9.66 -14.05
CA SER A 27 15.86 -8.29 -13.53
C SER A 27 14.40 -7.84 -13.43
N LEU A 28 13.59 -8.11 -14.46
CA LEU A 28 12.16 -7.78 -14.45
C LEU A 28 11.39 -8.56 -13.40
N ARG A 29 11.63 -9.88 -13.29
CA ARG A 29 10.99 -10.72 -12.28
C ARG A 29 11.36 -10.33 -10.86
N THR A 30 12.62 -10.01 -10.60
CA THR A 30 13.07 -9.54 -9.27
C THR A 30 12.35 -8.26 -8.86
N LEU A 31 12.20 -7.28 -9.76
CA LEU A 31 11.48 -6.05 -9.47
C LEU A 31 9.98 -6.30 -9.26
N ASP A 32 9.39 -7.23 -10.02
CA ASP A 32 7.98 -7.58 -9.87
C ASP A 32 7.72 -8.23 -8.50
N VAL A 33 8.56 -9.17 -8.08
CA VAL A 33 8.49 -9.79 -6.74
C VAL A 33 8.67 -8.74 -5.64
N LYS A 34 9.62 -7.81 -5.79
CA LYS A 34 9.82 -6.74 -4.82
C LYS A 34 8.59 -5.84 -4.68
N ALA A 35 7.92 -5.51 -5.78
CA ALA A 35 6.67 -4.75 -5.73
C ALA A 35 5.51 -5.54 -5.08
N GLN A 36 5.45 -6.87 -5.27
CA GLN A 36 4.49 -7.74 -4.58
C GLN A 36 4.75 -7.81 -3.07
N GLU A 37 6.02 -7.98 -2.67
CA GLU A 37 6.43 -7.99 -1.27
C GLU A 37 6.07 -6.67 -0.58
N ALA A 38 6.36 -5.54 -1.23
CA ALA A 38 6.01 -4.22 -0.71
C ALA A 38 4.49 -4.03 -0.56
N LEU A 39 3.68 -4.59 -1.47
CA LEU A 39 2.22 -4.59 -1.35
C LEU A 39 1.75 -5.43 -0.16
N GLY A 40 2.37 -6.60 0.08
CA GLY A 40 2.10 -7.40 1.27
C GLY A 40 2.41 -6.65 2.58
N GLY A 41 3.41 -5.77 2.57
CA GLY A 41 3.68 -4.85 3.70
C GLY A 41 2.52 -3.91 4.01
N ILE A 42 1.82 -3.41 2.99
CA ILE A 42 0.59 -2.62 3.16
C ILE A 42 -0.51 -3.47 3.78
N ASP A 43 -0.69 -4.71 3.31
CA ASP A 43 -1.74 -5.62 3.79
C ASP A 43 -1.60 -5.92 5.29
N VAL A 44 -0.37 -6.10 5.75
CA VAL A 44 -0.06 -6.28 7.18
C VAL A 44 -0.52 -5.06 7.99
N GLN A 45 -0.19 -3.85 7.54
CA GLN A 45 -0.53 -2.63 8.27
C GLN A 45 -2.03 -2.32 8.26
N LEU A 46 -2.70 -2.56 7.12
CA LEU A 46 -4.17 -2.46 7.03
C LEU A 46 -4.86 -3.43 8.01
N THR A 47 -4.39 -4.68 8.06
CA THR A 47 -4.93 -5.70 8.96
C THR A 47 -4.70 -5.28 10.42
N ARG A 48 -3.49 -4.88 10.77
CA ARG A 48 -3.13 -4.45 12.14
C ARG A 48 -4.01 -3.29 12.61
N ARG A 49 -4.23 -2.29 11.76
CA ARG A 49 -5.10 -1.15 12.07
C ARG A 49 -6.56 -1.58 12.24
N ALA A 50 -7.06 -2.46 11.37
CA ALA A 50 -8.41 -3.02 11.47
C ALA A 50 -8.62 -3.84 12.75
N ASP A 51 -7.57 -4.50 13.26
CA ASP A 51 -7.62 -5.28 14.50
C ASP A 51 -7.67 -4.42 15.78
N LEU A 52 -7.31 -3.13 15.70
CA LEU A 52 -7.47 -2.19 16.81
C LEU A 52 -8.92 -1.68 16.95
N VAL A 53 -9.71 -1.74 15.88
CA VAL A 53 -11.08 -1.19 15.85
C VAL A 53 -12.02 -1.81 16.89
N PRO A 54 -12.06 -3.14 17.11
CA PRO A 54 -12.91 -3.71 18.16
C PRO A 54 -12.61 -3.15 19.55
N ASN A 55 -11.33 -2.96 19.87
CA ASN A 55 -10.92 -2.38 21.15
C ASN A 55 -11.35 -0.91 21.24
N LEU A 56 -11.15 -0.12 20.19
CA LEU A 56 -11.66 1.25 20.08
C LEU A 56 -13.16 1.31 20.34
N VAL A 57 -13.94 0.48 19.63
CA VAL A 57 -15.41 0.43 19.78
C VAL A 57 -15.81 0.06 21.19
N ASN A 58 -15.19 -0.94 21.80
CA ASN A 58 -15.51 -1.38 23.16
C ASN A 58 -15.18 -0.30 24.20
N THR A 59 -14.03 0.37 24.07
CA THR A 59 -13.65 1.46 24.96
C THR A 59 -14.62 2.63 24.86
N VAL A 60 -14.97 3.07 23.65
CA VAL A 60 -15.88 4.20 23.45
C VAL A 60 -17.32 3.85 23.88
N LYS A 61 -17.79 2.62 23.62
CA LYS A 61 -19.12 2.14 24.07
C LYS A 61 -19.31 2.21 25.58
N GLY A 62 -18.24 2.05 26.36
CA GLY A 62 -18.29 2.17 27.82
C GLY A 62 -18.75 3.54 28.32
N TYR A 63 -18.60 4.58 27.50
CA TYR A 63 -18.93 5.96 27.85
C TYR A 63 -20.04 6.56 26.97
N ALA A 64 -20.09 6.17 25.69
CA ALA A 64 -20.96 6.75 24.67
C ALA A 64 -21.87 5.70 24.02
N ALA A 65 -22.61 4.92 24.82
CA ALA A 65 -23.43 3.81 24.33
C ALA A 65 -24.55 4.19 23.34
N HIS A 66 -24.95 5.47 23.31
CA HIS A 66 -26.01 5.98 22.43
C HIS A 66 -25.53 6.23 20.98
N GLU A 67 -24.22 6.22 20.73
CA GLU A 67 -23.60 6.54 19.43
C GLU A 67 -23.59 5.35 18.45
N LYS A 68 -24.73 4.67 18.32
CA LYS A 68 -24.86 3.42 17.54
C LYS A 68 -24.44 3.58 16.08
N SER A 69 -24.86 4.66 15.43
CA SER A 69 -24.55 4.92 14.01
C SER A 69 -23.03 4.98 13.77
N VAL A 70 -22.28 5.57 14.71
CA VAL A 70 -20.83 5.70 14.60
C VAL A 70 -20.13 4.34 14.78
N PHE A 71 -20.63 3.51 15.70
CA PHE A 71 -20.12 2.14 15.87
C PHE A 71 -20.42 1.23 14.68
N GLU A 72 -21.59 1.39 14.06
CA GLU A 72 -21.96 0.66 12.84
C GLU A 72 -21.06 1.07 11.66
N GLU A 73 -20.83 2.38 11.47
CA GLU A 73 -19.96 2.90 10.41
C GLU A 73 -18.53 2.37 10.54
N VAL A 74 -17.92 2.46 11.72
CA VAL A 74 -16.53 2.01 11.92
C VAL A 74 -16.40 0.48 11.83
N THR A 75 -17.42 -0.26 12.26
CA THR A 75 -17.45 -1.73 12.12
C THR A 75 -17.57 -2.15 10.65
N ALA A 76 -18.42 -1.46 9.87
CA ALA A 76 -18.53 -1.69 8.44
C ALA A 76 -17.25 -1.31 7.70
N ALA A 77 -16.62 -0.18 8.05
CA ALA A 77 -15.35 0.23 7.47
C ALA A 77 -14.22 -0.77 7.75
N ARG A 78 -14.16 -1.30 8.99
CA ARG A 78 -13.23 -2.39 9.36
C ARG A 78 -13.43 -3.62 8.48
N ALA A 79 -14.67 -4.06 8.29
CA ALA A 79 -14.97 -5.21 7.44
C ALA A 79 -14.54 -4.96 5.99
N GLY A 80 -14.74 -3.74 5.48
CA GLY A 80 -14.27 -3.33 4.17
C GLY A 80 -12.74 -3.41 4.01
N VAL A 81 -11.98 -3.03 5.04
CA VAL A 81 -10.51 -3.16 5.05
C VAL A 81 -10.09 -4.62 5.05
N ALA A 82 -10.72 -5.47 5.88
CA ALA A 82 -10.41 -6.90 5.90
C ALA A 82 -10.66 -7.57 4.53
N GLN A 83 -11.74 -7.18 3.84
CA GLN A 83 -12.02 -7.66 2.48
C GLN A 83 -10.98 -7.15 1.47
N ALA A 84 -10.63 -5.86 1.52
CA ALA A 84 -9.67 -5.26 0.59
C ALA A 84 -8.23 -5.77 0.81
N ALA A 85 -7.86 -6.12 2.05
CA ALA A 85 -6.56 -6.72 2.36
C ALA A 85 -6.36 -8.05 1.60
N ALA A 86 -7.43 -8.81 1.35
CA ALA A 86 -7.38 -10.04 0.54
C ALA A 86 -7.39 -9.80 -0.98
N SER A 87 -7.68 -8.58 -1.44
CA SER A 87 -7.70 -8.22 -2.86
C SER A 87 -6.30 -7.97 -3.41
N ALA A 88 -6.09 -8.19 -4.71
CA ALA A 88 -4.87 -7.76 -5.41
C ALA A 88 -4.93 -6.27 -5.85
N SER A 89 -6.09 -5.63 -5.73
CA SER A 89 -6.31 -4.26 -6.19
C SER A 89 -5.80 -3.23 -5.18
N VAL A 90 -4.84 -2.42 -5.62
CA VAL A 90 -4.30 -1.30 -4.85
C VAL A 90 -5.37 -0.24 -4.59
N ASP A 91 -6.20 0.05 -5.58
CA ASP A 91 -7.25 1.06 -5.47
C ASP A 91 -8.33 0.65 -4.45
N GLU A 92 -8.70 -0.63 -4.43
CA GLU A 92 -9.66 -1.15 -3.44
C GLU A 92 -9.10 -1.03 -2.02
N LYS A 93 -7.82 -1.33 -1.82
CA LYS A 93 -7.12 -1.15 -0.54
C LYS A 93 -7.10 0.32 -0.13
N ALA A 94 -6.79 1.24 -1.04
CA ALA A 94 -6.76 2.68 -0.78
C ALA A 94 -8.15 3.22 -0.42
N GLN A 95 -9.20 2.82 -1.14
CA GLN A 95 -10.57 3.24 -0.86
C GLN A 95 -11.08 2.70 0.47
N ALA A 96 -10.84 1.42 0.76
CA ALA A 96 -11.26 0.82 2.02
C ALA A 96 -10.58 1.50 3.22
N GLN A 97 -9.29 1.77 3.10
CA GLN A 97 -8.54 2.49 4.12
C GLN A 97 -9.05 3.91 4.32
N GLY A 98 -9.29 4.67 3.24
CA GLY A 98 -9.85 6.02 3.36
C GLY A 98 -11.24 6.05 4.01
N ARG A 99 -12.06 5.00 3.84
CA ARG A 99 -13.32 4.84 4.59
C ARG A 99 -13.07 4.59 6.08
N LEU A 100 -12.11 3.73 6.42
CA LEU A 100 -11.73 3.48 7.82
C LEU A 100 -11.20 4.73 8.50
N ASP A 101 -10.36 5.53 7.82
CA ASP A 101 -9.81 6.77 8.36
C ASP A 101 -10.91 7.77 8.72
N ARG A 102 -11.89 7.95 7.83
CA ARG A 102 -13.06 8.80 8.11
C ARG A 102 -13.90 8.28 9.28
N ALA A 103 -14.15 6.97 9.33
CA ALA A 103 -14.93 6.39 10.42
C ALA A 103 -14.22 6.51 11.78
N ILE A 104 -12.90 6.33 11.82
CA ILE A 104 -12.10 6.59 13.03
C ILE A 104 -12.17 8.07 13.42
N ALA A 105 -12.04 8.99 12.46
CA ALA A 105 -12.17 10.42 12.73
C ALA A 105 -13.54 10.78 13.35
N ASN A 106 -14.63 10.16 12.88
CA ASN A 106 -15.96 10.32 13.47
C ASN A 106 -16.02 9.82 14.92
N VAL A 107 -15.39 8.67 15.22
CA VAL A 107 -15.29 8.15 16.59
C VAL A 107 -14.50 9.11 17.50
N LEU A 108 -13.42 9.70 16.99
CA LEU A 108 -12.63 10.69 17.75
C LEU A 108 -13.42 11.98 17.99
N ALA A 109 -14.18 12.44 17.00
CA ALA A 109 -15.05 13.60 17.14
C ALA A 109 -16.17 13.37 18.17
N VAL A 110 -16.73 12.16 18.24
CA VAL A 110 -17.66 11.78 19.31
C VAL A 110 -17.01 11.94 20.68
N ALA A 111 -15.75 11.50 20.85
CA ALA A 111 -15.07 11.54 22.14
C ALA A 111 -14.87 12.96 22.69
N GLU A 112 -14.88 14.00 21.84
CA GLU A 112 -14.84 15.40 22.27
C GLU A 112 -16.05 15.80 23.12
N ASN A 113 -17.20 15.14 22.93
CA ASN A 113 -18.41 15.37 23.72
C ASN A 113 -18.41 14.62 25.06
N TYR A 114 -17.42 13.78 25.33
CA TYR A 114 -17.34 12.92 26.51
C TYR A 114 -16.01 13.12 27.25
N PRO A 115 -15.90 14.10 28.17
CA PRO A 115 -14.65 14.45 28.85
C PRO A 115 -13.98 13.26 29.57
N ASP A 116 -14.78 12.39 30.21
CA ASP A 116 -14.27 11.21 30.92
C ASP A 116 -13.64 10.17 29.98
N LEU A 117 -14.20 10.01 28.77
CA LEU A 117 -13.63 9.16 27.73
C LEU A 117 -12.34 9.77 27.19
N LYS A 118 -12.36 11.08 26.93
CA LYS A 118 -11.19 11.83 26.43
C LYS A 118 -10.00 11.74 27.40
N ALA A 119 -10.26 11.75 28.70
CA ALA A 119 -9.26 11.59 29.75
C ALA A 119 -8.90 10.12 30.04
N SER A 120 -9.58 9.15 29.43
CA SER A 120 -9.34 7.73 29.70
C SER A 120 -7.99 7.29 29.14
N THR A 121 -7.12 6.76 30.00
CA THR A 121 -5.80 6.24 29.62
C THR A 121 -5.89 5.19 28.51
N ASN A 122 -6.88 4.30 28.55
CA ASN A 122 -7.09 3.28 27.54
C ASN A 122 -7.42 3.89 26.16
N PHE A 123 -8.21 4.96 26.15
CA PHE A 123 -8.57 5.65 24.91
C PHE A 123 -7.39 6.42 24.32
N LEU A 124 -6.59 7.09 25.15
CA LEU A 124 -5.37 7.77 24.73
C LEU A 124 -4.34 6.79 24.15
N GLN A 125 -4.14 5.63 24.78
CA GLN A 125 -3.27 4.58 24.27
C GLN A 125 -3.74 4.02 22.92
N LEU A 126 -5.05 3.86 22.72
CA LEU A 126 -5.60 3.41 21.44
C LEU A 126 -5.42 4.46 20.35
N GLN A 127 -5.57 5.75 20.66
CA GLN A 127 -5.27 6.83 19.71
C GLN A 127 -3.81 6.83 19.27
N GLU A 128 -2.88 6.65 20.20
CA GLU A 128 -1.45 6.54 19.92
C GLU A 128 -1.16 5.35 18.99
N GLN A 129 -1.69 4.16 19.30
CA GLN A 129 -1.53 2.97 18.45
C GLN A 129 -2.13 3.14 17.05
N LEU A 130 -3.27 3.81 16.93
CA LEU A 130 -3.88 4.12 15.63
C LEU A 130 -3.01 5.11 14.83
N GLY A 131 -2.43 6.13 15.50
CA GLY A 131 -1.48 7.05 14.89
C GLY A 131 -0.20 6.34 14.41
N ASP A 132 0.37 5.47 15.25
CA ASP A 132 1.56 4.69 14.91
C ASP A 132 1.33 3.76 13.71
N THR A 133 0.16 3.11 13.66
CA THR A 133 -0.21 2.28 12.51
C THR A 133 -0.45 3.10 11.24
N GLU A 134 -0.94 4.34 11.32
CA GLU A 134 -0.99 5.24 10.15
C GLU A 134 0.41 5.59 9.66
N ASN A 135 1.31 5.93 10.57
CA ASN A 135 2.69 6.26 10.22
C ASN A 135 3.37 5.06 9.53
N GLN A 136 3.24 3.86 10.09
CA GLN A 136 3.77 2.62 9.49
C GLN A 136 3.13 2.32 8.13
N LEU A 137 1.82 2.56 7.98
CA LEU A 137 1.13 2.40 6.70
C LEU A 137 1.62 3.42 5.67
N ALA A 138 1.85 4.67 6.05
CA ALA A 138 2.42 5.69 5.17
C ALA A 138 3.81 5.30 4.64
N PHE A 139 4.68 4.78 5.51
CA PHE A 139 5.97 4.23 5.10
C PHE A 139 5.82 3.03 4.17
N ALA A 140 4.89 2.10 4.45
CA ALA A 140 4.63 0.96 3.58
C ALA A 140 4.14 1.38 2.18
N ARG A 141 3.26 2.40 2.11
CA ARG A 141 2.81 3.00 0.85
C ARG A 141 3.96 3.61 0.05
N GLN A 142 4.83 4.36 0.72
CA GLN A 142 6.02 4.93 0.09
C GLN A 142 6.94 3.81 -0.47
N TYR A 143 7.23 2.80 0.35
CA TYR A 143 8.07 1.67 -0.07
C TYR A 143 7.49 0.92 -1.28
N TYR A 144 6.17 0.70 -1.30
CA TYR A 144 5.48 0.13 -2.46
C TYR A 144 5.59 1.01 -3.70
N ASN A 145 5.40 2.32 -3.54
CA ASN A 145 5.51 3.27 -4.66
C ASN A 145 6.93 3.32 -5.22
N ASP A 146 7.97 3.28 -4.38
CA ASP A 146 9.36 3.24 -4.82
C ASP A 146 9.70 1.94 -5.58
N ALA A 147 9.21 0.80 -5.08
CA ALA A 147 9.34 -0.49 -5.76
C ALA A 147 8.59 -0.50 -7.11
N THR A 148 7.38 0.06 -7.14
CA THR A 148 6.55 0.19 -8.35
C THR A 148 7.17 1.15 -9.35
N ALA A 149 7.75 2.27 -8.92
CA ALA A 149 8.47 3.21 -9.80
C ALA A 149 9.65 2.51 -10.48
N SER A 150 10.45 1.78 -9.70
CA SER A 150 11.59 1.01 -10.21
C SER A 150 11.17 -0.04 -11.24
N LEU A 151 10.09 -0.78 -10.95
CA LEU A 151 9.50 -1.76 -11.86
C LEU A 151 8.99 -1.08 -13.15
N ASN A 152 8.16 -0.05 -13.01
CA ASN A 152 7.51 0.63 -14.11
C ASN A 152 8.53 1.27 -15.05
N GLN A 153 9.57 1.89 -14.50
CA GLN A 153 10.69 2.44 -15.26
C GLN A 153 11.42 1.34 -16.04
N ARG A 154 11.71 0.20 -15.39
CA ARG A 154 12.37 -0.93 -16.05
C ARG A 154 11.51 -1.48 -17.19
N VAL A 155 10.20 -1.61 -17.01
CA VAL A 155 9.27 -2.13 -18.02
C VAL A 155 9.23 -1.28 -19.30
N VAL A 156 9.46 0.04 -19.22
CA VAL A 156 9.37 0.95 -20.39
C VAL A 156 10.72 1.35 -20.99
N THR A 157 11.84 0.96 -20.37
CA THR A 157 13.16 1.40 -20.81
C THR A 157 13.88 0.30 -21.61
N ILE A 158 14.63 0.70 -22.64
CA ILE A 158 15.48 -0.21 -23.43
C ILE A 158 16.70 -0.65 -22.58
N PRO A 159 17.18 -1.90 -22.69
CA PRO A 159 16.67 -2.96 -23.56
C PRO A 159 15.49 -3.78 -22.97
N TRP A 160 15.13 -3.53 -21.72
CA TRP A 160 14.22 -4.36 -20.93
C TRP A 160 12.79 -4.42 -21.46
N MET A 161 12.29 -3.34 -22.06
CA MET A 161 10.93 -3.26 -22.63
C MET A 161 10.61 -4.39 -23.61
N PHE A 162 11.60 -4.85 -24.40
CA PHE A 162 11.42 -5.96 -25.34
C PHE A 162 11.20 -7.33 -24.65
N PHE A 163 11.61 -7.45 -23.38
CA PHE A 163 11.52 -8.68 -22.60
C PHE A 163 10.38 -8.68 -21.59
N ALA A 164 9.72 -7.53 -21.34
CA ALA A 164 8.63 -7.41 -20.36
C ALA A 164 7.49 -8.39 -20.63
N GLY A 165 7.05 -8.50 -21.89
CA GLY A 165 6.02 -9.46 -22.30
C GLY A 165 6.42 -10.91 -22.09
N LEU A 166 7.66 -11.28 -22.44
CA LEU A 166 8.20 -12.63 -22.23
C LEU A 166 8.34 -12.98 -20.75
N ALA A 167 8.73 -12.00 -19.93
CA ALA A 167 8.81 -12.14 -18.49
C ALA A 167 7.42 -12.16 -17.81
N GLY A 168 6.33 -11.87 -18.53
CA GLY A 168 5.00 -11.76 -17.94
C GLY A 168 4.89 -10.60 -16.94
N VAL A 169 5.74 -9.59 -17.07
CA VAL A 169 5.82 -8.44 -16.16
C VAL A 169 5.21 -7.23 -16.84
N ARG A 170 4.37 -6.50 -16.12
CA ARG A 170 3.71 -5.28 -16.59
C ARG A 170 3.87 -4.18 -15.54
N GLN A 171 3.55 -2.96 -15.96
CA GLN A 171 3.47 -1.86 -15.02
C GLN A 171 2.41 -2.14 -13.95
N ARG A 172 2.68 -1.68 -12.73
CA ARG A 172 1.75 -1.72 -11.59
C ARG A 172 1.24 -0.31 -11.28
N PRO A 173 0.00 -0.17 -10.81
CA PRO A 173 -0.50 1.12 -10.36
C PRO A 173 0.23 1.56 -9.08
N PHE A 174 0.41 2.87 -8.92
CA PHE A 174 0.89 3.42 -7.65
C PHE A 174 -0.23 3.40 -6.62
N TYR A 175 0.14 3.31 -5.34
CA TYR A 175 -0.77 3.54 -4.23
C TYR A 175 -0.98 5.04 -4.08
N GLN A 176 -2.16 5.53 -4.44
CA GLN A 176 -2.52 6.94 -4.32
C GLN A 176 -3.00 7.25 -2.90
N ALA A 177 -2.60 8.42 -2.38
CA ALA A 177 -3.20 8.94 -1.15
C ALA A 177 -4.69 9.25 -1.41
N PRO A 178 -5.58 9.09 -0.40
CA PRO A 178 -6.97 9.49 -0.53
C PRO A 178 -7.09 10.97 -0.95
N GLU A 179 -8.07 11.29 -1.80
CA GLU A 179 -8.41 12.67 -2.15
C GLU A 179 -8.62 13.49 -0.86
N GLY A 180 -7.85 14.57 -0.68
CA GLY A 180 -7.92 15.45 0.51
C GLY A 180 -6.61 15.62 1.31
N GLN A 181 -5.59 14.78 1.10
CA GLN A 181 -4.25 14.93 1.73
C GLN A 181 -3.21 15.64 0.84
N GLN A 182 -3.60 16.09 -0.36
CA GLN A 182 -2.67 16.63 -1.36
C GLN A 182 -2.20 18.07 -1.09
N ALA A 183 -2.75 18.76 -0.09
CA ALA A 183 -2.24 20.05 0.35
C ALA A 183 -2.45 20.23 1.87
N PRO A 184 -1.39 20.50 2.66
CA PRO A 184 -1.57 21.01 4.00
C PRO A 184 -2.35 22.34 3.95
N PRO A 185 -3.26 22.63 4.90
CA PRO A 185 -3.96 23.91 4.93
C PRO A 185 -2.91 25.04 5.02
N PRO A 186 -3.09 26.15 4.29
CA PRO A 186 -2.16 27.27 4.37
C PRO A 186 -2.11 27.76 5.81
N VAL A 187 -0.90 27.73 6.39
CA VAL A 187 -0.65 28.27 7.72
C VAL A 187 -0.80 29.78 7.63
N GLN A 188 -1.93 30.31 8.07
CA GLN A 188 -2.11 31.73 8.30
C GLN A 188 -1.60 32.06 9.71
N PHE A 189 -0.59 32.91 9.80
CA PHE A 189 -0.18 33.56 11.05
C PHE A 189 -1.08 34.76 11.32
#